data_AF-A0A2J4QY55-F1
#
_entry.id   AF-A0A2J4QY55-F1
#
_cell.length_a   1.000
_cell.length_b   1.000
_cell.length_c   1.000
_cell.angle_alpha   90.00
_cell.angle_beta   90.00
_cell.angle_gamma   90.00
#
_symmetry.space_group_name_H-M   'P 1'
#
loop_
_entity.id
_entity.type
_entity.pdbx_description
1 polymer ?
#
loop_
_entity_poly.entity_id
_entity_poly.type
_entity_poly.pdbx_seq_one_letter_code
_entity_poly.pdbx_strand_id
1 'polypeptide(L)' 'AAQSVFDGDYDEIELRQEWLEENTLHEWDEGEFQLEPSLDTEEGQAAADEWDER' A
#
# COMPACT_ATOMS: atom_id res chain seq x y z
N ALA A 1 6.23 11.41 7.88
CA ALA A 1 5.11 11.50 6.92
C ALA A 1 3.75 11.40 7.64
N ALA A 2 3.41 10.28 8.30
CA ALA A 2 2.06 10.07 8.85
C ALA A 2 1.61 11.10 9.93
N GLN A 3 2.50 11.51 10.85
CA GLN A 3 2.15 12.48 11.92
C GLN A 3 1.79 13.87 11.35
N SER A 4 2.51 14.33 10.33
CA SER A 4 2.27 15.60 9.63
C SER A 4 0.89 15.63 8.95
N VAL A 5 0.44 14.51 8.38
CA VAL A 5 -0.90 14.36 7.81
C VAL A 5 -1.98 14.44 8.90
N PHE A 6 -1.75 13.80 10.05
CA PHE A 6 -2.68 13.83 11.18
C PHE A 6 -2.81 15.22 11.81
N ASP A 7 -1.70 15.95 11.89
CA ASP A 7 -1.65 17.31 12.42
C ASP A 7 -2.07 18.39 11.39
N GLY A 8 -2.39 17.98 10.15
CA GLY A 8 -2.79 18.88 9.06
C GLY A 8 -1.66 19.75 8.51
N ASP A 9 -0.41 19.45 8.86
CA ASP A 9 0.80 20.16 8.45
C ASP A 9 1.49 19.40 7.32
N TYR A 10 0.81 19.33 6.17
CA TYR A 10 1.33 18.69 4.97
C TYR A 10 1.05 19.55 3.74
N ASP A 11 1.94 19.48 2.75
CA ASP A 11 1.67 20.07 1.45
C ASP A 11 0.77 19.12 0.65
N GLU A 12 -0.46 19.56 0.38
CA GLU A 12 -1.48 18.80 -0.35
C GLU A 12 -1.06 18.50 -1.80
N ILE A 13 -0.23 19.36 -2.41
CA ILE A 13 0.29 19.16 -3.76
C ILE A 13 1.35 18.06 -3.73
N GLU A 14 2.30 18.10 -2.79
CA GLU A 14 3.30 17.03 -2.64
C GLU A 14 2.63 15.68 -2.31
N LEU A 15 1.68 15.67 -1.38
CA LEU A 15 0.98 14.45 -0.96
C LEU A 15 0.27 13.78 -2.15
N ARG A 16 -0.44 14.56 -2.99
CA ARG A 16 -1.14 14.02 -4.16
C ARG A 16 -0.21 13.52 -5.25
N GLN A 17 0.99 14.08 -5.37
CA GLN A 17 1.97 13.60 -6.35
C GLN A 17 2.68 12.34 -5.87
N GLU A 18 2.86 12.16 -4.56
CA GLU A 18 3.41 10.94 -3.96
C GLU A 18 2.37 9.79 -3.99
N TRP A 19 1.08 10.11 -3.84
CA TRP A 19 -0.03 9.14 -3.81
C TRP A 19 -0.71 8.95 -5.17
N LEU A 20 0.08 8.83 -6.24
CA LEU A 20 -0.46 8.31 -7.48
C LEU A 20 -0.81 6.82 -7.29
N GLU A 21 -1.88 6.36 -7.92
CA GLU A 21 -2.31 4.94 -7.82
C GLU A 21 -1.15 4.00 -8.21
N GLU A 22 -0.38 4.38 -9.23
CA GLU A 22 0.83 3.68 -9.69
C GLU A 22 1.99 3.67 -8.67
N ASN A 23 2.05 4.62 -7.72
CA ASN A 23 3.04 4.65 -6.64
C ASN A 23 2.57 3.95 -5.36
N THR A 24 1.28 3.65 -5.25
CA THR A 24 0.68 2.96 -4.10
C THR A 24 0.43 1.47 -4.36
N LEU A 25 0.48 1.05 -5.62
CA LEU A 25 0.46 -0.36 -6.02
C LEU A 25 1.83 -1.01 -5.84
N HIS A 26 1.85 -2.23 -5.29
CA HIS A 26 3.07 -3.03 -5.20
C HIS A 26 3.26 -3.84 -6.49
N GLU A 27 4.47 -3.80 -7.05
CA GLU A 27 4.89 -4.67 -8.14
C GLU A 27 5.29 -6.03 -7.54
N TRP A 28 4.54 -7.08 -7.89
CA TRP A 28 4.77 -8.44 -7.39
C TRP A 28 5.69 -9.24 -8.32
N ASP A 29 5.47 -9.07 -9.62
CA ASP A 29 6.29 -9.59 -10.71
C ASP A 29 6.53 -8.47 -11.72
N GLU A 30 7.53 -8.63 -12.60
CA GLU A 30 7.90 -7.59 -13.58
C GLU A 30 6.70 -7.16 -14.43
N GLY A 31 6.19 -5.95 -14.17
CA GLY A 31 5.02 -5.38 -14.84
C GLY A 31 3.65 -5.78 -14.29
N GLU A 32 3.58 -6.54 -13.20
CA GLU A 32 2.33 -6.99 -12.58
C GLU A 32 2.08 -6.25 -11.25
N PHE A 33 1.01 -5.45 -11.22
CA PHE A 33 0.64 -4.58 -10.11
C PHE A 33 -0.64 -5.08 -9.45
N GLN A 34 -0.63 -5.26 -8.12
CA GLN A 34 -1.80 -5.75 -7.38
C GLN A 34 -2.03 -4.90 -6.13
N LEU A 35 -3.32 -4.68 -5.81
CA LEU A 35 -3.75 -4.00 -4.58
C LEU A 35 -3.64 -4.90 -3.35
N GLU A 36 -3.86 -6.20 -3.54
CA GLU A 36 -3.84 -7.21 -2.49
C GLU A 36 -2.74 -8.23 -2.79
N PRO A 37 -2.08 -8.77 -1.75
CA PRO A 37 -1.10 -9.83 -1.94
C PRO A 37 -1.72 -11.06 -2.58
N SER A 38 -0.98 -11.72 -3.49
CA SER A 38 -1.42 -12.99 -4.06
C SER A 38 -1.54 -14.04 -2.96
N LEU A 39 -2.72 -14.69 -2.88
CA LEU A 39 -2.98 -15.77 -1.92
C LEU A 39 -2.57 -17.15 -2.46
N ASP A 40 -1.96 -17.21 -3.65
CA ASP A 40 -1.55 -18.47 -4.27
C ASP A 40 -0.28 -19.06 -3.62
N THR A 41 0.32 -18.34 -2.67
CA THR A 41 1.52 -18.74 -1.92
C THR A 41 1.21 -18.88 -0.43
N GLU A 42 1.94 -19.75 0.26
CA GLU A 42 1.83 -19.90 1.72
C GLU A 42 2.10 -18.58 2.47
N GLU A 43 3.03 -17.76 1.97
CA GLU A 43 3.36 -16.44 2.53
C GLU A 43 2.22 -15.44 2.37
N GLY A 44 1.63 -15.35 1.18
CA GLY A 44 0.53 -14.43 0.93
C GLY A 44 -0.74 -14.79 1.68
N GLN A 45 -1.01 -16.09 1.85
CA GLN A 45 -2.10 -16.56 2.69
C GLN A 45 -1.90 -16.16 4.16
N ALA A 46 -0.69 -16.38 4.69
CA ALA A 46 -0.35 -16.01 6.07
C ALA A 46 -0.44 -14.49 6.30
N ALA A 47 0.04 -13.67 5.36
CA ALA A 47 -0.04 -12.22 5.45
C ALA A 47 -1.48 -11.70 5.47
N ALA A 48 -2.37 -12.31 4.67
CA ALA A 48 -3.79 -11.98 4.67
C ALA A 48 -4.47 -12.39 5.99
N ASP A 49 -4.20 -13.61 6.48
CA ASP A 49 -4.74 -14.09 7.75
C ASP A 49 -4.32 -13.19 8.92
N GLU A 50 -3.05 -12.76 8.99
CA GLU A 50 -2.54 -11.85 10.04
C GLU A 50 -3.20 -10.46 10.01
N TRP A 51 -3.66 -10.00 8.84
CA TRP A 51 -4.34 -8.71 8.71
C TRP A 51 -5.83 -8.77 9.06
N ASP A 52 -6.47 -9.92 8.78
CA ASP A 52 -7.90 -10.15 9.02
C ASP A 52 -8.23 -10.52 10.48
N GLU A 53 -7.24 -10.72 11.36
CA GLU A 53 -7.38 -11.02 12.80
C GLU A 53 -7.98 -9.88 13.66
N ARG A 54 -8.89 -9.06 13.11
CA ARG A 54 -9.46 -7.87 13.79
C ARG A 54 -10.71 -8.13 14.64
#